data_AF-A0A6V8Q0S4-F1
#
_entry.id   AF-A0A6V8Q0S4-F1
#
_cell.length_a   1.000
_cell.length_b   1.000
_cell.length_c   1.000
_cell.angle_alpha   90.00
_cell.angle_beta   90.00
_cell.angle_gamma   90.00
#
_symmetry.space_group_name_H-M   'P 1'
#
loop_
_entity.id
_entity.type
_entity.pdbx_description
1 polymer ?
#
loop_
_entity_poly.entity_id
_entity_poly.type
_entity_poly.pdbx_seq_one_letter_code
_entity_poly.pdbx_strand_id
1 'polypeptide(L)'
;MAIARMKKVYIMGHQSIRGELLEGLQEAELVHIANLREKIEPDVLDEAEIADQEELGSLHLKLSKVGFVLDQLGRFYIEKKGFLSSLIKEKVVVSLEDLKKVEEKLNFEQVYAECEALENEFARVLSNLRHLEEQRKSLVPWLGLDLKIEDIRDTRETGIITGKLP
;
A
#
# COMPACT_ATOMS: atom_id res chain seq x y z
N MET A 1 1.40 -36.94 17.72
CA MET A 1 0.65 -35.74 18.14
C MET A 1 -0.70 -36.19 18.64
N ALA A 2 -1.06 -35.91 19.89
CA ALA A 2 -2.38 -36.23 20.42
C ALA A 2 -3.38 -35.20 19.88
N ILE A 3 -4.38 -35.66 19.13
CA ILE A 3 -5.48 -34.81 18.68
C ILE A 3 -6.41 -34.62 19.88
N ALA A 4 -6.44 -33.43 20.45
CA ALA A 4 -7.36 -33.10 21.53
C ALA A 4 -8.81 -33.18 21.04
N ARG A 5 -9.70 -33.75 21.85
CA ARG A 5 -11.14 -33.85 21.51
C ARG A 5 -11.80 -32.48 21.69
N MET A 6 -11.94 -31.74 20.60
CA MET A 6 -12.61 -30.43 20.58
C MET A 6 -14.13 -30.58 20.74
N LYS A 7 -14.77 -29.67 21.48
CA LYS A 7 -16.23 -29.57 21.59
C LYS A 7 -16.74 -28.41 20.74
N LYS A 8 -17.85 -28.62 20.02
CA LYS A 8 -18.56 -27.54 19.33
C LYS A 8 -19.52 -26.85 20.30
N VAL A 9 -19.54 -25.54 20.28
CA VAL A 9 -20.43 -24.71 21.10
C VAL A 9 -21.16 -23.75 20.17
N TYR A 10 -22.46 -23.56 20.40
CA TYR A 10 -23.28 -22.56 19.73
C TYR A 10 -23.68 -21.52 20.77
N ILE A 11 -23.48 -20.25 20.45
CA ILE A 11 -23.81 -19.13 21.33
C ILE A 11 -24.90 -18.32 20.63
N MET A 12 -25.99 -18.06 21.34
CA MET A 12 -27.11 -17.26 20.87
C MET A 12 -27.27 -16.07 21.81
N GLY A 13 -27.42 -14.87 21.25
CA GLY A 13 -27.51 -13.64 22.01
C GLY A 13 -28.22 -12.56 21.19
N HIS A 14 -28.62 -11.49 21.87
CA HIS A 14 -29.20 -10.33 21.20
C HIS A 14 -28.14 -9.59 20.36
N GLN A 15 -28.50 -9.03 19.20
CA GLN A 15 -27.55 -8.37 18.29
C GLN A 15 -26.73 -7.26 18.98
N SER A 16 -27.32 -6.57 19.96
CA SER A 16 -26.65 -5.49 20.70
C SER A 16 -25.41 -5.93 21.48
N ILE A 17 -25.31 -7.21 21.87
CA ILE A 17 -24.16 -7.74 22.62
C ILE A 17 -23.14 -8.44 21.71
N ARG A 18 -23.35 -8.44 20.38
CA ARG A 18 -22.50 -9.15 19.41
C ARG A 18 -21.03 -8.72 19.53
N GLY A 19 -20.77 -7.42 19.58
CA GLY A 19 -19.42 -6.86 19.68
C GLY A 19 -18.70 -7.30 20.96
N GLU A 20 -19.27 -6.97 22.12
CA GLU A 20 -18.73 -7.32 23.44
C GLU A 20 -18.50 -8.84 23.61
N LEU A 21 -19.43 -9.65 23.11
CA LEU A 21 -19.31 -11.11 23.15
C LEU A 21 -18.15 -11.59 22.28
N LEU A 22 -18.00 -11.07 21.05
CA LEU A 22 -16.91 -11.46 20.15
C LEU A 22 -15.56 -11.04 20.70
N GLU A 23 -15.43 -9.82 21.23
CA GLU A 23 -14.22 -9.34 21.88
C GLU A 23 -13.84 -10.23 23.07
N GLY A 24 -14.77 -10.50 23.99
CA GLY A 24 -14.50 -11.36 25.14
C GLY A 24 -14.11 -12.80 24.76
N LEU A 25 -14.71 -13.35 23.69
CA LEU A 25 -14.33 -14.68 23.19
C LEU A 25 -12.95 -14.69 22.53
N GLN A 26 -12.57 -13.62 21.84
CA GLN A 26 -11.23 -13.46 21.25
C GLN A 26 -10.17 -13.28 22.32
N GLU A 27 -10.40 -12.42 23.31
CA GLU A 27 -9.49 -12.20 24.44
C GLU A 27 -9.29 -13.47 25.29
N ALA A 28 -10.32 -14.29 25.44
CA ALA A 28 -10.21 -15.55 26.18
C ALA A 28 -9.33 -16.58 25.46
N GLU A 29 -9.14 -16.47 24.13
CA GLU A 29 -8.40 -17.43 23.29
C GLU A 29 -8.87 -18.90 23.42
N LEU A 30 -10.09 -19.13 23.92
CA LEU A 30 -10.61 -20.46 24.26
C LEU A 30 -11.33 -21.16 23.09
N VAL A 31 -11.77 -20.41 22.09
CA VAL A 31 -12.66 -20.90 21.04
C VAL A 31 -12.19 -20.47 19.65
N HIS A 32 -12.38 -21.35 18.68
CA HIS A 32 -12.26 -21.00 17.27
C HIS A 32 -13.64 -20.57 16.74
N ILE A 33 -13.74 -19.31 16.33
CA ILE A 33 -14.97 -18.74 15.75
C ILE A 33 -15.09 -19.22 14.30
N ALA A 34 -16.06 -20.10 14.04
CA ALA A 34 -16.34 -20.61 12.71
C ALA A 34 -17.25 -19.64 11.93
N ASN A 35 -17.00 -19.50 10.63
CA ASN A 35 -17.89 -18.75 9.75
C ASN A 35 -19.19 -19.54 9.53
N LEU A 36 -20.32 -19.00 10.01
CA LEU A 36 -21.64 -19.62 9.89
C LEU A 36 -22.37 -19.24 8.60
N ARG A 37 -21.82 -18.32 7.77
CA ARG A 37 -22.45 -17.84 6.52
C ARG A 37 -22.75 -18.96 5.52
N GLU A 38 -21.96 -20.02 5.50
CA GLU A 38 -22.19 -21.17 4.61
C GLU A 38 -23.39 -22.05 5.03
N LYS A 39 -24.01 -21.78 6.20
CA LYS A 39 -25.00 -22.66 6.84
C LYS A 39 -26.33 -21.98 7.20
N ILE A 40 -26.48 -20.70 6.89
CA ILE A 40 -27.68 -19.90 7.22
C ILE A 40 -28.35 -19.46 5.91
N GLU A 41 -29.69 -19.43 5.88
CA GLU A 41 -30.47 -19.00 4.72
C GLU A 41 -30.20 -17.51 4.37
N PRO A 42 -30.14 -17.15 3.07
CA PRO A 42 -29.74 -15.81 2.61
C PRO A 42 -30.63 -14.69 3.17
N ASP A 43 -31.94 -14.95 3.27
CA ASP A 43 -32.96 -13.93 3.55
C ASP A 43 -32.88 -13.35 4.98
N VAL A 44 -32.13 -13.97 5.90
CA VAL A 44 -31.92 -13.50 7.28
C VAL A 44 -30.65 -12.62 7.41
N LEU A 45 -29.79 -12.61 6.39
CA LEU A 45 -28.49 -11.92 6.42
C LEU A 45 -28.55 -10.47 5.93
N ASP A 46 -29.54 -10.11 5.10
CA ASP A 46 -29.53 -8.88 4.29
C ASP A 46 -29.55 -7.55 5.09
N GLU A 47 -30.28 -7.46 6.22
CA GLU A 47 -30.39 -6.20 6.99
C GLU A 47 -29.17 -5.93 7.89
N ALA A 48 -28.50 -6.97 8.38
CA ALA A 48 -27.28 -6.84 9.19
C ALA A 48 -26.04 -6.53 8.31
N GLU A 49 -26.09 -6.86 7.02
CA GLU A 49 -24.97 -6.70 6.09
C GLU A 49 -24.75 -5.26 5.63
N ILE A 50 -25.79 -4.42 5.55
CA ILE A 50 -25.66 -3.05 5.02
C ILE A 50 -24.83 -2.16 5.96
N ALA A 51 -25.03 -2.25 7.28
CA ALA A 51 -24.23 -1.50 8.26
C ALA A 51 -22.79 -2.04 8.36
N ASP A 52 -22.62 -3.36 8.31
CA ASP A 52 -21.30 -4.00 8.32
C ASP A 52 -20.49 -3.62 7.05
N GLN A 53 -21.13 -3.34 5.91
CA GLN A 53 -20.43 -2.99 4.66
C GLN A 53 -19.70 -1.64 4.69
N GLU A 54 -20.27 -0.60 5.32
CA GLU A 54 -19.62 0.71 5.41
C GLU A 54 -18.39 0.66 6.34
N GLU A 55 -18.54 0.00 7.49
CA GLU A 55 -17.44 -0.23 8.43
C GLU A 55 -16.32 -1.07 7.78
N LEU A 56 -16.68 -2.14 7.07
CA LEU A 56 -15.72 -2.95 6.30
C LEU A 56 -15.00 -2.11 5.24
N GLY A 57 -15.72 -1.25 4.52
CA GLY A 57 -15.12 -0.34 3.54
C GLY A 57 -14.09 0.58 4.18
N SER A 58 -14.41 1.16 5.35
CA SER A 58 -13.48 2.01 6.10
C SER A 58 -12.23 1.25 6.56
N LEU A 59 -12.39 -0.01 6.98
CA LEU A 59 -11.30 -0.87 7.43
C LEU A 59 -10.40 -1.28 6.26
N HIS A 60 -10.99 -1.62 5.12
CA HIS A 60 -10.26 -1.90 3.88
C HIS A 60 -9.45 -0.68 3.41
N LEU A 61 -9.99 0.52 3.52
CA LEU A 61 -9.25 1.74 3.22
C LEU A 61 -8.05 1.92 4.16
N LYS A 62 -8.23 1.73 5.47
CA LYS A 62 -7.12 1.79 6.46
C LYS A 62 -6.04 0.77 6.14
N LEU A 63 -6.40 -0.48 5.85
CA LEU A 63 -5.44 -1.52 5.44
C LEU A 63 -4.69 -1.15 4.16
N SER A 64 -5.38 -0.54 3.20
CA SER A 64 -4.76 -0.09 1.94
C SER A 64 -3.74 1.01 2.18
N LYS A 65 -4.04 1.97 3.06
CA LYS A 65 -3.08 2.99 3.50
C LYS A 65 -1.85 2.38 4.18
N VAL A 66 -2.04 1.39 5.06
CA VAL A 66 -0.93 0.69 5.73
C VAL A 66 -0.06 -0.02 4.70
N GLY A 67 -0.67 -0.73 3.75
CA GLY A 67 0.04 -1.39 2.67
C GLY A 67 0.88 -0.42 1.84
N PHE A 68 0.30 0.73 1.47
CA PHE A 68 1.01 1.80 0.75
C PHE A 68 2.26 2.28 1.50
N VAL A 69 2.12 2.59 2.80
CA VAL A 69 3.26 3.06 3.63
C VAL A 69 4.34 1.99 3.73
N LEU A 70 3.97 0.73 3.96
CA LEU A 70 4.92 -0.39 4.05
C LEU A 70 5.66 -0.61 2.73
N ASP A 71 4.97 -0.57 1.60
CA ASP A 71 5.57 -0.71 0.28
C ASP A 71 6.54 0.43 -0.01
N GLN A 72 6.18 1.67 0.34
CA GLN A 72 7.02 2.83 0.10
C GLN A 72 8.29 2.80 0.96
N LEU A 73 8.14 2.61 2.27
CA LEU A 73 9.28 2.55 3.21
C LEU A 73 10.15 1.31 2.95
N GLY A 74 9.52 0.19 2.59
CA GLY A 74 10.19 -1.07 2.27
C GLY A 74 11.17 -0.98 1.10
N ARG A 75 10.94 -0.07 0.13
CA ARG A 75 11.89 0.19 -0.97
C ARG A 75 13.25 0.68 -0.48
N PHE A 76 13.28 1.41 0.63
CA PHE A 76 14.49 2.01 1.19
C PHE A 76 15.03 1.23 2.39
N TYR A 77 14.19 0.40 3.00
CA TYR A 77 14.58 -0.46 4.11
C TYR A 77 15.23 -1.76 3.60
N ILE A 78 16.56 -1.74 3.46
CA ILE A 78 17.33 -2.97 3.25
C ILE A 78 17.45 -3.66 4.60
N GLU A 79 16.53 -4.57 4.87
CA GLU A 79 16.62 -5.44 6.03
C GLU A 79 17.91 -6.27 5.91
N LYS A 80 18.89 -6.02 6.80
CA LYS A 80 20.11 -6.83 6.90
C LYS A 80 19.77 -8.20 7.49
N LYS A 81 18.97 -9.00 6.77
CA LYS A 81 18.76 -10.41 7.11
C LYS A 81 20.05 -11.15 6.78
N GLY A 82 20.80 -11.51 7.82
CA GLY A 82 21.88 -12.48 7.67
C GLY A 82 21.33 -13.77 7.06
N PHE A 83 22.18 -14.53 6.38
CA PHE A 83 21.82 -15.78 5.68
C PHE A 83 21.07 -16.80 6.57
N LEU A 84 21.22 -16.69 7.90
CA LEU A 84 20.55 -17.53 8.91
C LEU A 84 19.16 -17.02 9.32
N SER A 85 18.88 -15.72 9.17
CA SER A 85 17.61 -15.07 9.54
C SER A 85 16.47 -15.43 8.60
N SER A 86 16.77 -15.88 7.37
CA SER A 86 15.76 -16.31 6.39
C SER A 86 15.26 -17.74 6.65
N LEU A 87 16.04 -18.56 7.38
CA LEU A 87 15.72 -19.94 7.73
C LEU A 87 14.82 -20.02 8.97
N ILE A 88 14.95 -19.04 9.88
CA ILE A 88 14.08 -18.88 11.04
C ILE A 88 13.12 -17.75 10.71
N LYS A 89 12.01 -18.06 10.01
CA LYS A 89 10.83 -17.18 10.00
C LYS A 89 10.21 -17.21 11.40
N GLU A 90 10.89 -16.59 12.37
CA GLU A 90 10.28 -16.31 13.65
C GLU A 90 9.14 -15.33 13.36
N LYS A 91 7.91 -15.81 13.52
CA LYS A 91 6.75 -14.90 13.52
C LYS A 91 6.99 -13.94 14.68
N VAL A 92 7.00 -12.65 14.39
CA VAL A 92 7.09 -11.63 15.45
C VAL A 92 5.88 -11.84 16.36
N VAL A 93 6.14 -12.25 17.60
CA VAL A 93 5.10 -12.37 18.63
C VAL A 93 4.85 -10.96 19.13
N VAL A 94 3.67 -10.44 18.82
CA VAL A 94 3.22 -9.12 19.27
C VAL A 94 2.11 -9.34 20.28
N SER A 95 2.28 -8.84 21.51
CA SER A 95 1.22 -8.86 22.51
C SER A 95 0.20 -7.75 22.25
N LEU A 96 -1.03 -7.92 22.76
CA LEU A 96 -2.05 -6.86 22.68
C LEU A 96 -1.60 -5.56 23.35
N GLU A 97 -0.84 -5.65 24.44
CA GLU A 97 -0.28 -4.49 25.14
C GLU A 97 0.72 -3.73 24.29
N ASP A 98 1.58 -4.45 23.57
CA ASP A 98 2.56 -3.83 22.68
C ASP A 98 1.88 -3.16 21.48
N LEU A 99 0.80 -3.77 20.96
CA LEU A 99 -0.01 -3.17 19.92
C LEU A 99 -0.66 -1.85 20.39
N LYS A 100 -1.24 -1.82 21.60
CA LYS A 100 -1.81 -0.60 22.19
C LYS A 100 -0.76 0.50 22.38
N LYS A 101 0.44 0.15 22.87
CA LYS A 101 1.56 1.11 23.01
C LYS A 101 2.00 1.71 21.67
N VAL A 102 1.90 0.94 20.57
CA VAL A 102 2.20 1.44 19.23
C VAL A 102 1.14 2.46 18.81
N GLU A 103 -0.14 2.15 19.03
CA GLU A 103 -1.26 3.05 18.71
C GLU A 103 -1.16 4.39 19.45
N GLU A 104 -0.75 4.38 20.72
CA GLU A 104 -0.55 5.62 21.51
C GLU A 104 0.60 6.50 21.01
N LYS A 105 1.63 5.90 20.41
CA LYS A 105 2.86 6.61 20.01
C LYS A 105 2.88 7.00 18.53
N LEU A 106 2.17 6.25 17.70
CA LEU A 106 2.21 6.38 16.25
C LEU A 106 0.97 7.12 15.76
N ASN A 107 1.15 8.37 15.34
CA ASN A 107 0.13 9.06 14.56
C ASN A 107 0.18 8.54 13.11
N PHE A 108 -0.52 7.43 12.85
CA PHE A 108 -0.48 6.76 11.55
C PHE A 108 -0.96 7.66 10.40
N GLU A 109 -2.00 8.48 10.60
CA GLU A 109 -2.51 9.38 9.56
C GLU A 109 -1.48 10.45 9.17
N GLN A 110 -0.70 10.94 10.14
CA GLN A 110 0.41 11.84 9.84
C GLN A 110 1.51 11.15 9.03
N VAL A 111 1.91 9.93 9.42
CA VAL A 111 2.91 9.14 8.69
C VAL A 111 2.45 8.87 7.26
N TYR A 112 1.19 8.50 7.07
CA TYR A 112 0.60 8.30 5.75
C TYR A 112 0.68 9.59 4.90
N ALA A 113 0.28 10.74 5.45
CA ALA A 113 0.30 12.02 4.73
C ALA A 113 1.72 12.43 4.32
N GLU A 114 2.72 12.23 5.19
CA GLU A 114 4.12 12.48 4.89
C GLU A 114 4.64 11.56 3.76
N CYS A 115 4.30 10.27 3.83
CA CYS A 115 4.64 9.29 2.80
C CYS A 115 4.03 9.66 1.44
N GLU A 116 2.75 10.04 1.41
CA GLU A 116 2.03 10.46 0.21
C GLU A 116 2.65 11.73 -0.41
N ALA A 117 2.99 12.74 0.41
CA ALA A 117 3.63 13.95 -0.04
C ALA A 117 5.00 13.67 -0.68
N LEU A 118 5.80 12.80 -0.06
CA LEU A 118 7.10 12.39 -0.57
C LEU A 118 7.00 11.60 -1.89
N GLU A 119 6.02 10.71 -2.04
CA GLU A 119 5.83 9.97 -3.31
C GLU A 119 5.48 10.92 -4.45
N ASN A 120 4.59 11.88 -4.18
CA ASN A 120 4.18 12.89 -5.16
C ASN A 120 5.36 13.78 -5.58
N GLU A 121 6.19 14.21 -4.64
CA GLU A 121 7.40 14.96 -4.93
C GLU A 121 8.41 14.12 -5.73
N PHE A 122 8.64 12.87 -5.33
CA PHE A 122 9.52 11.96 -6.02
C PHE A 122 9.09 11.74 -7.48
N ALA A 123 7.80 11.49 -7.72
CA ALA A 123 7.23 11.34 -9.05
C ALA A 123 7.41 12.60 -9.91
N ARG A 124 7.19 13.79 -9.33
CA ARG A 124 7.41 15.08 -10.00
C ARG A 124 8.87 15.27 -10.40
N VAL A 125 9.79 15.05 -9.47
CA VAL A 125 11.23 15.19 -9.74
C VAL A 125 11.68 14.20 -10.82
N LEU A 126 11.23 12.95 -10.75
CA LEU A 126 11.56 11.92 -11.74
C LEU A 126 11.04 12.26 -13.14
N SER A 127 9.81 12.78 -13.23
CA SER A 127 9.23 13.26 -14.49
C SER A 127 10.05 14.41 -15.08
N ASN A 128 10.40 15.40 -14.26
CA ASN A 128 11.24 16.53 -14.70
C ASN A 128 12.62 16.07 -15.15
N LEU A 129 13.24 15.13 -14.44
CA LEU A 129 14.53 14.56 -14.82
C LEU A 129 14.44 13.89 -16.20
N ARG A 130 13.41 13.06 -16.44
CA ARG A 130 13.20 12.43 -17.74
C ARG A 130 13.01 13.46 -18.86
N HIS A 131 12.22 14.49 -18.62
CA HIS A 131 12.01 15.58 -19.58
C HIS A 131 13.33 16.29 -19.93
N LEU A 132 14.13 16.64 -18.93
CA LEU A 132 15.43 17.28 -19.12
C LEU A 132 16.41 16.35 -19.84
N GLU A 133 16.38 15.04 -19.56
CA GLU A 133 17.21 14.07 -20.26
C GLU A 133 16.82 13.92 -21.74
N GLU A 134 15.53 13.95 -22.06
CA GLU A 134 15.04 13.94 -23.43
C GLU A 134 15.44 15.21 -24.19
N GLN A 135 15.29 16.38 -23.57
CA GLN A 135 15.78 17.65 -24.11
C GLN A 135 17.29 17.63 -24.32
N ARG A 136 18.05 17.12 -23.34
CA ARG A 136 19.50 16.95 -23.51
C ARG A 136 19.81 16.05 -24.69
N LYS A 137 19.15 14.90 -24.82
CA LYS A 137 19.34 13.97 -25.95
C LYS A 137 18.96 14.59 -27.31
N SER A 138 17.99 15.51 -27.34
CA SER A 138 17.61 16.20 -28.58
C SER A 138 18.58 17.32 -28.94
N LEU A 139 19.17 17.99 -27.95
CA LEU A 139 20.10 19.11 -28.13
C LEU A 139 21.56 18.70 -28.33
N VAL A 140 21.99 17.56 -27.77
CA VAL A 140 23.39 17.07 -27.87
C VAL A 140 23.93 17.01 -29.30
N PRO A 141 23.16 16.55 -30.32
CA PRO A 141 23.62 16.55 -31.71
C PRO A 141 23.94 17.95 -32.27
N TRP A 142 23.37 19.00 -31.70
CA TRP A 142 23.50 20.38 -32.17
C TRP A 142 24.62 21.16 -31.48
N LEU A 143 25.24 20.60 -30.43
CA LEU A 143 26.34 21.25 -29.68
C LEU A 143 27.52 21.66 -30.55
N GLY A 144 27.79 20.91 -31.62
CA GLY A 144 28.90 21.17 -32.55
C GLY A 144 28.56 22.13 -33.69
N LEU A 145 27.33 22.63 -33.77
CA LEU A 145 26.91 23.53 -34.83
C LEU A 145 27.31 24.97 -34.48
N ASP A 146 28.42 25.44 -35.06
CA ASP A 146 28.90 26.83 -34.93
C ASP A 146 28.17 27.78 -35.90
N LEU A 147 26.83 27.72 -35.86
CA LEU A 147 25.94 28.60 -36.63
C LEU A 147 24.83 29.07 -35.70
N LYS A 148 24.49 30.36 -35.77
CA LYS A 148 23.29 30.84 -35.09
C LYS A 148 22.09 30.28 -35.82
N ILE A 149 21.13 29.75 -35.07
CA ILE A 149 19.88 29.20 -35.64
C ILE A 149 19.15 30.27 -36.47
N GLU A 150 19.26 31.54 -36.06
CA GLU A 150 18.71 32.71 -36.75
C GLU A 150 19.28 32.92 -38.17
N ASP A 151 20.49 32.41 -38.43
CA ASP A 151 21.17 32.54 -39.72
C ASP A 151 20.80 31.40 -40.70
N ILE A 152 20.07 30.38 -40.24
CA ILE A 152 19.60 29.27 -41.07
C ILE A 152 18.38 29.73 -41.88
N ARG A 153 18.62 30.11 -43.13
CA ARG A 153 17.59 30.53 -44.09
C ARG A 153 17.89 30.03 -45.49
N ASP A 154 16.84 29.89 -46.28
CA ASP A 154 16.98 29.58 -47.70
C ASP A 154 17.79 30.66 -48.42
N THR A 155 18.60 30.21 -49.37
CA THR A 155 19.29 31.10 -50.30
C THR A 155 18.52 31.15 -51.62
N ARG A 156 18.89 32.08 -52.51
CA ARG A 156 18.22 32.26 -53.81
C ARG A 156 18.14 30.98 -54.64
N GLU A 157 19.12 30.10 -54.51
CA GLU A 157 19.29 28.91 -55.35
C GLU A 157 19.28 27.59 -54.54
N THR A 158 19.11 27.63 -53.21
CA THR A 158 19.21 26.44 -52.35
C THR A 158 18.30 26.57 -51.13
N GLY A 159 17.44 25.57 -50.91
CA GLY A 159 16.62 25.43 -49.71
C GLY A 159 17.34 24.63 -48.63
N ILE A 160 17.23 25.07 -47.38
CA ILE A 160 17.87 24.43 -46.23
C ILE A 160 16.79 23.80 -45.35
N ILE A 161 16.92 22.49 -45.11
CA ILE A 161 16.03 21.74 -44.23
C ILE A 161 16.85 21.20 -43.06
N THR A 162 16.42 21.51 -41.84
CA THR A 162 17.01 20.97 -40.61
C THR A 162 16.15 19.84 -40.08
N GLY A 163 16.81 18.81 -39.54
CA GLY A 163 16.13 17.64 -39.00
C GLY A 163 17.11 16.67 -38.39
N LYS A 164 16.58 15.64 -37.73
CA LYS A 164 17.36 14.53 -37.18
C LYS A 164 16.96 13.26 -37.92
N LEU A 165 17.95 12.54 -38.46
CA LEU A 165 17.76 11.18 -38.98
C LEU A 165 17.94 10.18 -37.81
N PRO A 166 17.19 9.05 -37.81
CA PRO A 166 17.24 8.05 -36.75
C PRO A 166 18.59 7.35 -36.62
#